data_AF-K3VPQ8-F1
#
_entry.id   AF-K3VPQ8-F1
#
_cell.length_a   1.000
_cell.length_b   1.000
_cell.length_c   1.000
_cell.angle_alpha   90.00
_cell.angle_beta   90.00
_cell.angle_gamma   90.00
#
_symmetry.space_group_name_H-M   'P 1'
#
loop_
_entity.id
_entity.type
_entity.pdbx_description
1 polymer ?
#
loop_
_entity_poly.entity_id
_entity_poly.type
_entity_poly.pdbx_seq_one_letter_code
_entity_poly.pdbx_strand_id
1 'polypeptide(L)'
;MLFLKSIVSLGALVGVAVASPIESRQSATRCGSTSYSAAQVKAAANAACQYYQNDDTAGSSTYPHQYNNREGFDFPVNGPYQEFPIRTSGVYTGGSPGADRVVINTNCQFAGAITHTGASGNNFVGCTGTS
;
A
#
# COMPACT_ATOMS: atom_id res chain seq x y z
N MET A 1 43.76 -22.53 51.62
CA MET A 1 44.26 -22.27 50.25
C MET A 1 44.02 -23.49 49.38
N LEU A 2 43.04 -23.44 48.47
CA LEU A 2 43.23 -23.69 47.04
C LEU A 2 41.90 -23.44 46.32
N PHE A 3 41.92 -22.47 45.40
CA PHE A 3 40.81 -22.05 44.56
C PHE A 3 40.55 -23.09 43.46
N LEU A 4 39.31 -23.55 43.30
CA LEU A 4 38.88 -24.19 42.04
C LEU A 4 38.13 -23.19 41.17
N LYS A 5 38.62 -23.07 39.94
CA LYS A 5 38.30 -22.09 38.91
C LYS A 5 36.94 -22.33 38.27
N SER A 6 36.26 -21.23 37.96
CA SER A 6 35.06 -21.11 37.12
C SER A 6 35.18 -21.79 35.77
N ILE A 7 34.06 -22.31 35.26
CA ILE A 7 33.77 -22.36 33.82
C ILE A 7 32.32 -21.90 33.63
N VAL A 8 32.16 -20.61 33.31
CA VAL A 8 30.89 -20.06 32.83
C VAL A 8 30.88 -20.25 31.32
N SER A 9 30.08 -21.19 30.82
CA SER A 9 29.86 -21.40 29.39
C SER A 9 28.98 -20.28 28.84
N LEU A 10 29.58 -19.37 28.08
CA LEU A 10 28.93 -18.25 27.41
C LEU A 10 28.36 -18.74 26.07
N GLY A 11 27.06 -19.04 26.02
CA GLY A 11 26.37 -19.39 24.78
C GLY A 11 26.16 -18.15 23.91
N ALA A 12 26.75 -18.13 22.71
CA ALA A 12 26.57 -17.05 21.75
C ALA A 12 25.19 -17.12 21.09
N LEU A 13 24.33 -16.13 21.36
CA LEU A 13 23.07 -15.91 20.65
C LEU A 13 23.37 -15.28 19.29
N VAL A 14 23.27 -16.05 18.22
CA VAL A 14 23.32 -15.53 16.84
C VAL A 14 21.95 -14.98 16.49
N GLY A 15 21.79 -13.65 16.58
CA GLY A 15 20.59 -12.96 16.12
C GLY A 15 20.55 -12.89 14.59
N VAL A 16 19.56 -13.53 13.97
CA VAL A 16 19.30 -13.40 12.53
C VAL A 16 18.59 -12.07 12.30
N ALA A 17 19.30 -11.09 11.75
CA ALA A 17 18.71 -9.84 11.30
C ALA A 17 17.92 -10.09 10.00
N VAL A 18 16.59 -10.14 10.09
CA VAL A 18 15.74 -10.13 8.90
C VAL A 18 15.78 -8.71 8.30
N ALA A 19 16.43 -8.57 7.15
CA ALA A 19 16.36 -7.33 6.38
C ALA A 19 14.97 -7.26 5.73
N SER A 20 14.06 -6.49 6.31
CA SER A 20 12.79 -6.18 5.66
C SER A 20 13.07 -5.43 4.35
N PRO A 21 12.38 -5.74 3.24
CA PRO A 21 12.51 -4.96 2.02
C PRO A 21 12.19 -3.49 2.33
N ILE A 22 13.00 -2.57 1.80
CA ILE A 22 12.77 -1.13 1.90
C ILE A 22 11.53 -0.84 1.05
N GLU A 23 10.37 -0.89 1.68
CA GLU A 23 9.11 -0.50 1.06
C GLU A 23 9.20 1.00 0.75
N SER A 24 8.89 1.39 -0.49
CA SER A 24 8.82 2.81 -0.87
C SER A 24 7.89 3.52 0.11
N ARG A 25 8.41 4.56 0.79
CA ARG A 25 7.65 5.30 1.79
C ARG A 25 6.46 5.98 1.09
N GLN A 26 5.25 5.48 1.33
CA GLN A 26 4.05 6.13 0.82
C GLN A 26 3.97 7.55 1.43
N SER A 27 3.97 8.56 0.58
CA SER A 27 3.88 9.96 1.01
C SER A 27 2.43 10.37 1.23
N ALA A 28 2.21 11.44 2.00
CA ALA A 28 0.90 12.08 2.04
C ALA A 28 0.52 12.57 0.64
N THR A 29 -0.77 12.50 0.30
CA THR A 29 -1.27 12.90 -1.01
C THR A 29 -2.60 13.63 -0.87
N ARG A 30 -2.94 14.43 -1.89
CA ARG A 30 -4.19 15.16 -1.96
C ARG A 30 -4.92 14.80 -3.25
N CYS A 31 -6.15 14.33 -3.10
CA CYS A 31 -7.05 13.95 -4.18
C CYS A 31 -8.18 14.98 -4.26
N GLY A 32 -8.12 15.89 -5.23
CA GLY A 32 -9.01 17.05 -5.29
C GLY A 32 -8.90 17.93 -4.03
N SER A 33 -9.96 17.99 -3.22
CA SER A 33 -9.97 18.71 -1.94
C SER A 33 -9.64 17.82 -0.73
N THR A 34 -9.56 16.49 -0.90
CA THR A 34 -9.35 15.52 0.19
C THR A 34 -7.85 15.30 0.42
N SER A 35 -7.39 15.42 1.66
CA SER A 35 -6.01 15.13 2.05
C SER A 35 -5.92 13.78 2.76
N TYR A 36 -4.96 12.95 2.33
CA TYR A 36 -4.61 11.68 2.95
C TYR A 36 -3.21 11.75 3.56
N SER A 37 -3.11 11.34 4.82
CA SER A 37 -1.82 11.13 5.47
C SER A 37 -1.07 9.94 4.84
N ALA A 38 0.26 9.95 4.96
CA ALA A 38 1.10 8.81 4.59
C ALA A 38 0.61 7.49 5.21
N ALA A 39 0.13 7.53 6.46
CA ALA A 39 -0.41 6.36 7.16
C ALA A 39 -1.68 5.83 6.50
N GLN A 40 -2.59 6.70 6.05
CA GLN A 40 -3.81 6.29 5.34
C GLN A 40 -3.49 5.68 3.97
N VAL A 41 -2.56 6.28 3.23
CA VAL A 41 -2.10 5.74 1.95
C VAL A 41 -1.48 4.36 2.14
N LYS A 42 -0.57 4.23 3.12
CA LYS A 42 0.05 2.96 3.46
C LYS A 42 -0.98 1.90 3.89
N ALA A 43 -1.92 2.26 4.75
CA ALA A 43 -2.95 1.34 5.21
C ALA A 43 -3.83 0.83 4.05
N ALA A 44 -4.23 1.71 3.13
CA ALA A 44 -5.00 1.31 1.96
C ALA A 44 -4.18 0.45 0.98
N ALA A 45 -2.92 0.79 0.72
CA ALA A 45 -2.04 0.01 -0.15
C ALA A 45 -1.75 -1.39 0.43
N ASN A 46 -1.55 -1.48 1.75
CA ASN A 46 -1.36 -2.75 2.44
C ASN A 46 -2.63 -3.61 2.39
N ALA A 47 -3.81 -3.02 2.61
CA ALA A 47 -5.07 -3.74 2.50
C ALA A 47 -5.30 -4.25 1.08
N ALA A 48 -5.02 -3.43 0.07
CA ALA A 48 -5.07 -3.83 -1.34
C ALA A 48 -4.16 -5.03 -1.61
N CYS A 49 -2.91 -4.98 -1.13
CA CYS A 49 -1.97 -6.09 -1.26
C CYS A 49 -2.49 -7.37 -0.58
N GLN A 50 -3.01 -7.25 0.64
CA GLN A 50 -3.52 -8.40 1.41
C GLN A 50 -4.69 -9.07 0.71
N TYR A 51 -5.69 -8.30 0.27
CA TYR A 51 -6.82 -8.85 -0.47
C TYR A 51 -6.36 -9.50 -1.79
N TYR A 52 -5.48 -8.82 -2.54
CA TYR A 52 -4.94 -9.34 -3.79
C TYR A 52 -4.17 -10.66 -3.61
N GLN A 53 -3.26 -10.73 -2.63
CA GLN A 53 -2.47 -11.94 -2.37
C GLN A 53 -3.31 -13.12 -1.87
N ASN A 54 -4.49 -12.84 -1.30
CA ASN A 54 -5.41 -13.86 -0.80
C ASN A 54 -6.48 -14.25 -1.83
N ASP A 55 -6.42 -13.72 -3.06
CA ASP A 55 -7.47 -13.87 -4.08
C ASP A 55 -8.87 -13.52 -3.54
N ASP A 56 -8.95 -12.46 -2.72
CA ASP A 56 -10.16 -12.03 -2.02
C ASP A 56 -10.52 -10.57 -2.31
N THR A 57 -11.72 -10.15 -1.92
CA THR A 57 -12.22 -8.78 -2.12
C THR A 57 -12.83 -8.21 -0.83
N ALA A 58 -12.83 -6.88 -0.73
CA ALA A 58 -13.36 -6.17 0.41
C ALA A 58 -14.89 -6.26 0.46
N GLY A 59 -15.40 -7.14 1.33
CA GLY A 59 -16.84 -7.33 1.52
C GLY A 59 -17.50 -7.92 0.27
N SER A 60 -18.63 -7.35 -0.15
CA SER A 60 -19.31 -7.74 -1.40
C SER A 60 -18.88 -6.90 -2.61
N SER A 61 -17.76 -6.17 -2.51
CA SER A 61 -17.24 -5.37 -3.62
C SER A 61 -16.41 -6.23 -4.57
N THR A 62 -15.83 -5.60 -5.58
CA THR A 62 -14.85 -6.22 -6.47
C THR A 62 -13.43 -5.70 -6.23
N TYR A 63 -13.19 -4.98 -5.14
CA TYR A 63 -11.87 -4.38 -4.86
C TYR A 63 -11.03 -5.29 -3.96
N PRO A 64 -9.72 -5.41 -4.20
CA PRO A 64 -8.96 -4.81 -5.31
C PRO A 64 -9.30 -5.49 -6.66
N HIS A 65 -9.13 -4.74 -7.74
CA HIS A 65 -9.22 -5.28 -9.10
C HIS A 65 -8.23 -4.60 -10.03
N GLN A 66 -8.04 -5.22 -11.20
CA GLN A 66 -7.07 -4.79 -12.18
C GLN A 66 -7.31 -3.34 -12.65
N TYR A 67 -6.26 -2.54 -12.56
CA TYR A 67 -6.19 -1.19 -13.11
C TYR A 67 -5.36 -1.19 -14.39
N ASN A 68 -5.95 -0.67 -15.48
CA ASN A 68 -5.36 -0.76 -16.82
C ASN A 68 -4.61 0.49 -17.27
N ASN A 69 -4.59 1.55 -16.44
CA ASN A 69 -3.92 2.82 -16.73
C ASN A 69 -4.26 3.39 -18.13
N ARG A 70 -5.55 3.52 -18.44
CA ARG A 70 -6.01 4.03 -19.74
C ARG A 70 -5.75 5.53 -19.90
N GLU A 71 -5.62 6.21 -18.77
CA GLU A 71 -5.25 7.61 -18.62
C GLU A 71 -3.78 7.87 -18.95
N GLY A 72 -2.92 6.86 -18.87
CA GLY A 72 -1.50 6.97 -19.21
C GLY A 72 -0.63 7.61 -18.12
N PHE A 73 -0.94 7.38 -16.84
CA PHE A 73 -0.10 7.82 -15.72
C PHE A 73 1.31 7.19 -15.81
N ASP A 74 2.32 7.96 -15.47
CA ASP A 74 3.73 7.54 -15.38
C ASP A 74 4.03 7.03 -13.97
N PHE A 75 3.68 5.77 -13.72
CA PHE A 75 3.93 5.15 -12.42
C PHE A 75 5.41 4.76 -12.25
N PRO A 76 6.00 4.98 -11.06
CA PRO A 76 7.41 4.66 -10.78
C PRO A 76 7.69 3.15 -10.67
N VAL A 77 6.67 2.31 -10.80
CA VAL A 77 6.75 0.85 -10.73
C VAL A 77 6.03 0.23 -11.91
N ASN A 78 6.57 -0.87 -12.41
CA ASN A 78 5.96 -1.60 -13.52
C ASN A 78 4.68 -2.31 -13.06
N GLY A 79 3.68 -2.34 -13.95
CA GLY A 79 2.46 -3.13 -13.77
C GLY A 79 2.72 -4.64 -13.96
N PRO A 80 1.65 -5.47 -13.96
CA PRO A 80 0.24 -5.09 -13.91
C PRO A 80 -0.18 -4.43 -12.59
N TYR A 81 -1.26 -3.65 -12.62
CA TYR A 81 -1.72 -2.85 -11.49
C TYR A 81 -3.06 -3.32 -10.92
N GLN A 82 -3.28 -3.02 -9.64
CA GLN A 82 -4.54 -3.17 -8.94
C GLN A 82 -4.93 -1.81 -8.34
N GLU A 83 -6.20 -1.44 -8.41
CA GLU A 83 -6.76 -0.28 -7.70
C GLU A 83 -7.55 -0.70 -6.46
N PHE A 84 -7.53 0.13 -5.43
CA PHE A 84 -8.28 -0.08 -4.19
C PHE A 84 -8.75 1.24 -3.58
N PRO A 85 -9.97 1.32 -3.01
CA PRO A 85 -10.48 2.58 -2.46
C PRO A 85 -9.67 3.07 -1.25
N ILE A 86 -9.42 4.37 -1.20
CA ILE A 86 -8.87 5.06 -0.02
C ILE A 86 -9.92 5.99 0.57
N ARG A 87 -10.02 6.02 1.90
CA ARG A 87 -11.02 6.82 2.62
C ARG A 87 -10.41 7.48 3.84
N THR A 88 -10.92 8.67 4.19
CA THR A 88 -10.49 9.38 5.40
C THR A 88 -10.97 8.69 6.68
N SER A 89 -12.06 7.91 6.58
CA SER A 89 -12.69 7.17 7.67
C SER A 89 -12.05 5.82 8.00
N GLY A 90 -10.94 5.44 7.35
CA GLY A 90 -10.25 4.17 7.57
C GLY A 90 -10.15 3.29 6.31
N VAL A 91 -9.63 2.06 6.49
CA VAL A 91 -9.49 1.08 5.41
C VAL A 91 -10.86 0.68 4.87
N TYR A 92 -10.98 0.59 3.55
CA TYR A 92 -12.20 0.16 2.89
C TYR A 92 -12.48 -1.33 3.12
N THR A 93 -13.71 -1.66 3.49
CA THR A 93 -14.17 -3.03 3.79
C THR A 93 -15.41 -3.43 2.99
N GLY A 94 -15.80 -2.64 1.98
CA GLY A 94 -16.99 -2.84 1.18
C GLY A 94 -17.94 -1.62 1.15
N GLY A 95 -19.01 -1.73 0.36
CA GLY A 95 -19.99 -0.66 0.14
C GLY A 95 -19.55 0.35 -0.94
N SER A 96 -20.02 1.59 -0.86
CA SER A 96 -19.67 2.62 -1.85
C SER A 96 -18.17 2.98 -1.75
N PRO A 97 -17.39 2.88 -2.85
CA PRO A 97 -15.94 3.10 -2.83
C PRO A 97 -15.55 4.58 -2.75
N GLY A 98 -16.46 5.51 -3.05
CA GLY A 98 -16.11 6.92 -3.23
C GLY A 98 -15.26 7.16 -4.48
N ALA A 99 -14.61 8.32 -4.56
CA ALA A 99 -13.92 8.78 -5.77
C ALA A 99 -12.43 8.42 -5.84
N ASP A 100 -11.79 8.15 -4.71
CA ASP A 100 -10.33 8.10 -4.59
C ASP A 100 -9.82 6.66 -4.53
N ARG A 101 -8.67 6.40 -5.14
CA ARG A 101 -8.03 5.08 -5.18
C ARG A 101 -6.55 5.19 -4.87
N VAL A 102 -6.01 4.18 -4.18
CA VAL A 102 -4.58 3.84 -4.29
C VAL A 102 -4.40 2.83 -5.41
N VAL A 103 -3.25 2.90 -6.09
CA VAL A 103 -2.84 1.94 -7.11
C VAL A 103 -1.58 1.23 -6.61
N ILE A 104 -1.60 -0.09 -6.63
CA ILE A 104 -0.43 -0.94 -6.38
C ILE A 104 -0.12 -1.77 -7.62
N ASN A 105 1.10 -2.27 -7.77
CA ASN A 105 1.37 -3.35 -8.71
C ASN A 105 1.16 -4.72 -8.06
N THR A 106 1.21 -5.79 -8.87
CA THR A 106 1.05 -7.17 -8.37
C THR A 106 2.19 -7.67 -7.48
N ASN A 107 3.27 -6.91 -7.36
CA ASN A 107 4.34 -7.14 -6.36
C ASN A 107 4.09 -6.34 -5.06
N CYS A 108 2.87 -5.82 -4.87
CA CYS A 108 2.46 -5.00 -3.73
C CYS A 108 3.26 -3.70 -3.55
N GLN A 109 3.85 -3.17 -4.63
CA GLN A 109 4.53 -1.89 -4.60
C GLN A 109 3.51 -0.78 -4.87
N PHE A 110 3.53 0.27 -4.05
CA PHE A 110 2.69 1.45 -4.27
C PHE A 110 3.12 2.17 -5.56
N ALA A 111 2.17 2.34 -6.47
CA ALA A 111 2.37 3.03 -7.75
C ALA A 111 1.95 4.50 -7.67
N GLY A 112 0.79 4.79 -7.08
CA GLY A 112 0.27 6.15 -7.00
C GLY A 112 -1.12 6.23 -6.38
N ALA A 113 -1.68 7.43 -6.35
CA ALA A 113 -3.06 7.67 -5.94
C ALA A 113 -3.79 8.48 -7.00
N ILE A 114 -5.03 8.11 -7.29
CA ILE A 114 -5.84 8.68 -8.36
C ILE A 114 -7.24 9.01 -7.86
N THR A 115 -7.93 9.94 -8.51
CA THR A 115 -9.29 10.36 -8.15
C THR A 115 -10.15 10.67 -9.35
N HIS A 116 -11.45 10.36 -9.25
CA HIS A 116 -12.44 10.88 -10.20
C HIS A 116 -12.69 12.39 -10.02
N THR A 117 -12.28 12.98 -8.89
CA THR A 117 -12.53 14.40 -8.60
C THR A 117 -11.73 15.28 -9.56
N GLY A 118 -12.43 16.01 -10.43
CA GLY A 118 -11.82 16.86 -11.45
C GLY A 118 -11.56 16.15 -12.78
N ALA A 119 -11.87 14.85 -12.88
CA ALA A 119 -11.90 14.13 -14.14
C ALA A 119 -13.27 14.22 -14.82
N SER A 120 -13.32 13.98 -16.13
CA SER A 120 -14.58 13.87 -16.89
C SER A 120 -15.00 12.41 -17.05
N GLY A 121 -16.31 12.14 -16.99
CA GLY A 121 -16.85 10.80 -17.16
C GLY A 121 -16.36 9.84 -16.06
N ASN A 122 -15.85 8.68 -16.46
CA ASN A 122 -15.32 7.65 -15.56
C ASN A 122 -13.79 7.64 -15.50
N ASN A 123 -13.14 8.67 -16.03
CA ASN A 123 -11.68 8.76 -16.01
C ASN A 123 -11.18 9.13 -14.62
N PHE A 124 -9.88 8.95 -14.42
CA PHE A 124 -9.16 9.48 -13.27
C PHE A 124 -8.25 10.65 -13.63
N VAL A 125 -7.93 11.47 -12.63
CA VAL A 125 -6.77 12.34 -12.60
C VAL A 125 -5.87 11.93 -11.43
N GLY A 126 -4.58 12.26 -11.52
CA GLY A 126 -3.62 11.98 -10.45
C GLY A 126 -3.93 12.80 -9.20
N CYS A 127 -3.86 12.18 -8.03
CA CYS A 127 -3.69 12.91 -6.79
C CYS A 127 -2.28 13.52 -6.77
N THR A 128 -2.02 14.49 -5.88
CA THR A 128 -0.70 15.14 -5.83
C THR A 128 0.43 14.12 -5.67
N GLY A 129 1.43 14.17 -6.56
CA GLY A 129 2.53 13.21 -6.60
C GLY A 129 2.27 12.01 -7.52
N THR A 130 1.16 11.98 -8.25
CA THR A 130 0.89 11.04 -9.36
C THR A 130 0.70 11.86 -10.64
N SER A 131 1.46 11.51 -11.67
CA SER A 131 1.53 12.18 -12.98
C SER A 131 1.12 11.24 -14.08
#